data_AF-A0A819P1U8-F1
#
_entry.id   AF-A0A819P1U8-F1
#
_cell.length_a   1.000
_cell.length_b   1.000
_cell.length_c   1.000
_cell.angle_alpha   90.00
_cell.angle_beta   90.00
_cell.angle_gamma   90.00
#
_symmetry.space_group_name_H-M   'P 1'
#
loop_
_entity.id
_entity.type
_entity.pdbx_description
1 polymer ?
#
loop_
_entity_poly.entity_id
_entity_poly.type
_entity_poly.pdbx_seq_one_letter_code
_entity_poly.pdbx_strand_id
1 'polypeptide(L)' 'LYLSEGDVKIQGQPKLYKDPNTDSGTTVERAFCSNCGSPVYGKNPQFIGLIAVRLGLFDQFLQ' A
#
# COMPACT_ATOMS: atom_id res chain seq x y z
N LEU A 1 5.11 -6.00 -2.70
CA LEU A 1 5.08 -6.33 -4.14
C LEU A 1 4.52 -5.14 -4.89
N TYR A 2 5.18 -4.68 -5.94
CA TYR A 2 4.60 -3.65 -6.82
C TYR A 2 3.75 -4.33 -7.89
N LEU A 3 2.50 -3.88 -8.02
CA LEU A 3 1.55 -4.33 -9.03
C LEU A 3 1.01 -3.11 -9.77
N SER A 4 0.50 -3.29 -10.99
CA SER A 4 -0.26 -2.26 -11.67
C SER A 4 -1.52 -1.95 -10.87
N GLU A 5 -1.85 -0.67 -10.70
CA GLU A 5 -3.03 -0.27 -9.93
C GLU A 5 -4.33 -0.82 -10.51
N GLY A 6 -4.44 -0.93 -11.84
CA GLY A 6 -5.61 -1.50 -12.52
C GLY A 6 -5.84 -3.00 -12.23
N ASP A 7 -4.80 -3.72 -11.81
CA ASP A 7 -4.87 -5.15 -11.52
C ASP A 7 -5.23 -5.43 -10.04
N VAL A 8 -5.35 -4.38 -9.22
CA VAL A 8 -5.60 -4.51 -7.77
C VAL A 8 -6.98 -3.97 -7.41
N LYS A 9 -7.77 -4.80 -6.73
CA LYS A 9 -9.05 -4.41 -6.14
C LYS A 9 -8.92 -4.38 -4.62
N ILE A 10 -9.16 -3.22 -4.01
CA ILE A 10 -9.19 -3.06 -2.56
C ILE A 10 -10.65 -3.19 -2.07
N GLN A 11 -10.86 -4.06 -1.10
CA GLN A 11 -12.15 -4.22 -0.43
C GLN A 11 -12.04 -3.74 1.03
N GLY A 12 -13.16 -3.23 1.57
CA GLY A 12 -13.19 -2.56 2.88
C GLY A 12 -12.78 -1.09 2.81
N GLN A 13 -12.51 -0.49 3.97
CA GLN A 13 -12.16 0.93 4.09
C GLN A 13 -10.86 1.11 4.88
N PRO A 14 -9.68 0.93 4.26
CA PRO A 14 -8.41 1.24 4.89
C PRO A 14 -8.29 2.74 5.20
N LYS A 15 -7.62 3.08 6.30
CA LYS A 15 -7.25 4.45 6.63
C LYS A 15 -5.95 4.82 5.94
N LEU A 16 -5.95 5.97 5.27
CA LEU A 16 -4.78 6.53 4.62
C LEU A 16 -4.03 7.45 5.59
N TYR A 17 -2.72 7.22 5.68
CA TYR A 17 -1.78 8.13 6.29
C TYR A 17 -0.85 8.66 5.19
N LYS A 18 -0.82 9.98 5.02
CA LYS A 18 0.16 10.66 4.18
C LYS A 18 1.40 10.88 5.03
N ASP A 19 2.48 10.19 4.69
CA ASP A 19 3.74 10.20 5.42
C ASP A 19 4.73 11.15 4.73
N PRO A 20 4.91 12.38 5.25
CA PRO A 20 5.88 13.33 4.72
C PRO A 20 7.31 13.06 5.23
N ASN A 21 7.49 12.20 6.24
CA ASN A 21 8.77 11.99 6.91
C ASN A 21 9.51 10.80 6.28
N THR A 22 9.94 10.99 5.05
CA THR A 22 10.72 9.99 4.29
C THR A 22 12.10 10.54 3.95
N ASP A 23 13.10 9.65 3.90
CA ASP A 23 14.48 10.04 3.55
C ASP A 23 14.60 10.58 2.11
N SER A 24 13.64 10.25 1.24
CA SER A 24 13.59 10.77 -0.13
C SER A 24 12.95 12.17 -0.23
N GLY A 25 12.42 12.72 0.86
CA GLY A 25 11.64 13.96 0.87
C GLY A 25 10.30 13.86 0.14
N THR A 26 9.90 12.66 -0.29
CA THR A 26 8.65 12.43 -1.00
C THR A 26 7.56 11.99 -0.03
N THR A 27 6.44 12.69 0.00
CA THR A 27 5.27 12.24 0.76
C THR A 27 4.71 10.96 0.15
N VAL A 28 4.73 9.88 0.91
CA VAL A 28 4.17 8.58 0.48
C VAL A 28 2.83 8.32 1.16
N GLU A 29 1.92 7.65 0.49
CA GLU A 29 0.66 7.22 1.08
C GLU A 29 0.82 5.80 1.64
N ARG A 30 0.39 5.60 2.88
CA ARG A 30 0.37 4.31 3.55
C ARG A 30 -1.06 4.00 3.98
N ALA A 31 -1.59 2.86 3.54
CA ALA A 31 -2.93 2.41 3.86
C ALA A 31 -2.89 1.32 4.92
N PHE A 32 -3.72 1.46 5.97
CA PHE A 32 -3.79 0.53 7.08
C PHE A 32 -5.23 0.03 7.29
N CYS A 33 -5.38 -1.22 7.72
CA CYS A 33 -6.67 -1.77 8.10
C CYS A 33 -7.27 -0.95 9.26
N SER A 34 -8.50 -0.47 9.10
CA SER A 34 -9.19 0.34 10.10
C SER A 34 -9.48 -0.40 11.41
N ASN A 35 -9.49 -1.74 11.39
CA ASN A 35 -9.82 -2.57 12.55
C ASN A 35 -8.58 -2.98 13.36
N CYS A 36 -7.53 -3.46 12.70
CA CYS A 36 -6.35 -4.03 13.38
C CYS A 36 -5.04 -3.27 13.14
N GLY A 37 -5.06 -2.20 12.34
CA GLY A 37 -3.86 -1.39 12.06
C GLY A 37 -2.81 -2.05 11.17
N SER A 38 -3.06 -3.26 10.66
CA SER A 38 -2.12 -3.93 9.75
C SER A 38 -1.92 -3.14 8.45
N PRO A 39 -0.69 -3.03 7.92
CA PRO A 39 -0.43 -2.32 6.68
C PRO A 39 -0.97 -3.12 5.48
N VAL A 40 -1.70 -2.45 4.57
CA VAL A 40 -2.36 -3.08 3.42
C VAL A 40 -1.64 -2.81 2.13
N TYR A 41 -1.47 -1.52 1.80
CA TYR A 41 -0.74 -1.10 0.62
C TYR A 41 -0.06 0.25 0.85
N GLY A 42 0.81 0.63 -0.08
CA GLY A 42 1.33 2.00 -0.18
C GLY A 42 1.32 2.50 -1.61
N LYS A 43 1.30 3.82 -1.75
CA LYS A 43 1.49 4.53 -3.02
C LYS A 43 2.62 5.54 -2.85
N ASN A 44 3.41 5.71 -3.90
CA ASN A 44 4.44 6.73 -3.95
C ASN A 44 4.23 7.50 -5.27
N PRO A 45 4.13 8.84 -5.22
CA PRO A 45 3.88 9.66 -6.41
C PRO A 45 4.97 9.55 -7.49
N GLN A 46 6.17 9.06 -7.15
CA GLN A 46 7.23 8.79 -8.12
C GLN A 46 6.98 7.52 -8.96
N PHE A 47 6.07 6.63 -8.52
CA PHE A 47 5.74 5.37 -9.21
C PHE A 47 4.28 5.39 -9.66
N ILE A 48 3.99 6.22 -10.67
CA ILE A 48 2.63 6.43 -11.20
C ILE A 48 2.09 5.11 -11.77
N GLY A 49 0.83 4.81 -11.42
CA GLY A 49 0.14 3.60 -11.89
C GLY A 49 0.56 2.32 -11.18
N LEU A 50 1.44 2.38 -10.18
CA LEU A 50 1.86 1.25 -9.38
C LEU A 50 1.36 1.35 -7.94
N ILE A 51 1.02 0.21 -7.37
CA ILE A 51 0.62 0.06 -5.98
C ILE A 51 1.51 -0.98 -5.28
N ALA A 52 2.03 -0.62 -4.12
CA ALA A 52 2.87 -1.50 -3.30
C ALA A 52 1.98 -2.31 -2.33
N VAL A 53 1.60 -3.53 -2.71
CA VAL A 53 0.82 -4.44 -1.87
C VAL A 53 1.70 -5.13 -0.82
N ARG A 54 1.22 -5.20 0.42
CA ARG A 54 1.91 -5.84 1.54
C ARG A 54 1.66 -7.35 1.51
N LEU A 55 2.72 -8.11 1.24
CA LEU A 55 2.63 -9.56 1.08
C LEU A 55 2.35 -10.32 2.38
N GLY A 56 2.71 -9.75 3.54
CA GLY A 56 2.44 -10.36 4.85
C GLY A 56 0.96 -10.46 5.22
N LEU A 57 0.04 -10.06 4.33
CA LEU A 57 -1.40 -10.24 4.48
C LEU A 57 -1.92 -11.54 3.82
N PHE A 58 -1.08 -12.26 3.08
CA PHE A 58 -1.47 -13.46 2.37
C PHE A 58 -0.69 -14.64 2.94
N ASP A 59 -1.33 -15.77 3.18
CA ASP A 59 -0.64 -16.94 3.74
C ASP A 59 0.19 -17.69 2.68
N GLN A 60 -0.17 -17.53 1.41
CA GLN A 60 0.50 -18.14 0.27
C GLN A 60 0.72 -17.10 -0.82
N PHE A 61 1.96 -16.99 -1.29
CA PHE A 61 2.40 -15.99 -2.27
C PHE A 61 3.33 -16.56 -3.36
N LEU A 62 3.62 -17.86 -3.31
CA LEU A 62 4.38 -18.62 -4.30
C LEU A 62 3.60 -19.89 -4.60
N GLN A 63 2.91 -19.92 -5.74
CA GLN A 63 2.47 -21.15 -6.40
C GLN A 63 3.05 -21.16 -7.81
#